data_AF-A0A831YGG6-F1
#
_entry.id   AF-A0A831YGG6-F1
#
_cell.length_a   1.000
_cell.length_b   1.000
_cell.length_c   1.000
_cell.angle_alpha   90.00
_cell.angle_beta   90.00
_cell.angle_gamma   90.00
#
_symmetry.space_group_name_H-M   'P 1'
#
loop_
_entity.id
_entity.type
_entity.pdbx_description
1 polymer ?
#
loop_
_entity_poly.entity_id
_entity_poly.type
_entity_poly.pdbx_seq_one_letter_code
_entity_poly.pdbx_strand_id
1 'polypeptide(L)'
;MAESLTDIERKILAHIYAYGPDTPWLMARRLLGAAGWTPVAPEEEVEEACRRLEGMGLLEGYRGNLKGLATSSIKPWLKVKRRNPDRKGPGIYYDLTKNGRWVAGYLYKRYFRKPQG
;
A
#
# COMPACT_ATOMS: atom_id res chain seq x y z
N MET A 1 -17.07 -12.20 -3.73
CA MET A 1 -16.08 -11.18 -4.13
C MET A 1 -14.68 -11.46 -3.56
N ALA A 2 -14.51 -11.74 -2.27
CA ALA A 2 -13.19 -12.07 -1.72
C ALA A 2 -12.63 -13.43 -2.22
N GLU A 3 -13.52 -14.37 -2.57
CA GLU A 3 -13.14 -15.71 -3.02
C GLU A 3 -12.63 -15.76 -4.47
N SER A 4 -13.01 -14.79 -5.31
CA SER A 4 -12.54 -14.67 -6.70
C SER A 4 -11.16 -14.00 -6.80
N LEU A 5 -10.61 -13.51 -5.68
CA LEU A 5 -9.29 -12.91 -5.64
C LEU A 5 -8.21 -14.00 -5.55
N THR A 6 -7.14 -13.82 -6.31
CA THR A 6 -5.91 -14.62 -6.23
C THR A 6 -5.21 -14.40 -4.89
N ASP A 7 -4.27 -15.29 -4.55
CA ASP A 7 -3.52 -15.18 -3.30
C ASP A 7 -2.73 -13.86 -3.22
N ILE A 8 -2.08 -13.46 -4.32
CA ILE A 8 -1.31 -12.21 -4.39
C ILE A 8 -2.21 -10.98 -4.21
N GLU A 9 -3.37 -10.93 -4.87
CA GLU A 9 -4.34 -9.84 -4.73
C GLU A 9 -4.84 -9.72 -3.28
N ARG A 10 -5.15 -10.84 -2.62
CA ARG A 10 -5.57 -10.85 -1.21
C ARG A 10 -4.48 -10.32 -0.29
N LYS A 11 -3.23 -10.75 -0.51
CA LYS A 11 -2.09 -10.29 0.28
C LYS A 11 -1.80 -8.82 0.05
N ILE A 12 -1.95 -8.30 -1.17
CA ILE A 12 -1.82 -6.88 -1.51
C ILE A 12 -2.84 -6.04 -0.74
N LEU A 13 -4.12 -6.41 -0.79
CA LEU A 13 -5.19 -5.71 -0.07
C LEU A 13 -4.91 -5.70 1.44
N ALA A 14 -4.55 -6.86 2.00
CA ALA A 14 -4.20 -7.00 3.40
C ALA A 14 -2.95 -6.17 3.79
N HIS A 15 -1.95 -6.10 2.92
CA HIS A 15 -0.75 -5.30 3.13
C HIS A 15 -1.08 -3.80 3.20
N ILE A 16 -1.80 -3.27 2.21
CA ILE A 16 -2.16 -1.85 2.19
C ILE A 16 -3.07 -1.50 3.38
N TYR A 17 -3.95 -2.41 3.79
CA TYR A 17 -4.79 -2.22 4.98
C TYR A 17 -3.98 -2.10 6.27
N ALA A 18 -2.92 -2.91 6.41
CA ALA A 18 -2.11 -2.95 7.63
C ALA A 18 -1.01 -1.86 7.67
N TYR A 19 -0.40 -1.57 6.53
CA TYR A 19 0.82 -0.74 6.43
C TYR A 19 0.61 0.59 5.70
N GLY A 20 -0.52 0.76 5.02
CA GLY A 20 -0.86 1.96 4.26
C GLY A 20 -0.45 1.92 2.78
N PRO A 21 -0.66 3.05 2.06
CA PRO A 21 -0.51 3.13 0.62
C PRO A 21 0.92 2.93 0.14
N ASP A 22 1.09 2.18 -0.95
CA ASP A 22 2.40 1.74 -1.39
C ASP A 22 2.55 1.60 -2.91
N THR A 23 3.79 1.49 -3.38
CA THR A 23 4.12 1.21 -4.79
C THR A 23 4.28 -0.29 -5.04
N PRO A 24 3.98 -0.79 -6.25
CA PRO A 24 4.20 -2.20 -6.62
C PRO A 24 5.63 -2.69 -6.33
N TRP A 25 6.64 -1.87 -6.68
CA TRP A 25 8.05 -2.18 -6.43
C TRP A 25 8.35 -2.44 -4.94
N LEU A 26 7.84 -1.58 -4.05
CA LEU A 26 8.00 -1.76 -2.61
C LEU A 26 7.21 -2.96 -2.11
N MET A 27 5.96 -3.11 -2.55
CA MET A 27 5.08 -4.21 -2.17
C MET A 27 5.68 -5.57 -2.54
N ALA A 28 6.28 -5.70 -3.73
CA ALA A 28 6.96 -6.91 -4.17
C ALA A 28 8.05 -7.36 -3.20
N ARG A 29 8.69 -6.43 -2.47
CA ARG A 29 9.77 -6.72 -1.51
C ARG A 29 9.30 -6.86 -0.07
N ARG A 30 8.29 -6.08 0.35
CA ARG A 30 7.89 -5.96 1.76
C ARG A 30 6.49 -6.51 2.07
N LEU A 31 5.94 -7.30 1.16
CA LEU A 31 4.59 -7.83 1.24
C LEU A 31 4.33 -8.47 2.61
N LEU A 32 3.25 -8.05 3.28
CA LEU A 32 2.88 -8.44 4.66
C LEU A 32 4.00 -8.33 5.71
N GLY A 33 4.93 -7.38 5.56
CA GLY A 33 6.00 -7.14 6.54
C GLY A 33 7.23 -8.03 6.36
N ALA A 34 7.37 -8.68 5.20
CA ALA A 34 8.61 -9.35 4.84
C ALA A 34 9.79 -8.35 4.89
N ALA A 35 10.89 -8.80 5.47
CA ALA A 35 12.13 -8.03 5.57
C ALA A 35 13.16 -8.64 4.62
N GLY A 36 13.64 -7.86 3.66
CA GLY A 36 14.65 -8.33 2.70
C GLY A 36 14.77 -7.42 1.48
N TRP A 37 15.89 -7.57 0.76
CA TRP A 37 16.10 -6.91 -0.53
C TRP A 37 15.51 -7.73 -1.69
N THR A 38 15.42 -9.05 -1.51
CA THR A 38 14.85 -9.99 -2.48
C THR A 38 13.34 -9.82 -2.56
N PRO A 39 12.75 -9.69 -3.76
CA PRO A 39 11.31 -9.69 -3.94
C PRO A 39 10.69 -11.00 -3.45
N VAL A 40 9.63 -10.90 -2.63
CA VAL A 40 8.79 -12.01 -2.18
C VAL A 40 7.88 -12.50 -3.32
N ALA A 41 7.52 -11.60 -4.23
CA ALA A 41 6.78 -11.89 -5.45
C ALA A 41 7.43 -11.18 -6.64
N PRO A 42 7.29 -11.70 -7.87
CA PRO A 42 7.72 -11.00 -9.07
C PRO A 42 7.03 -9.64 -9.18
N GLU A 43 7.78 -8.61 -9.55
CA GLU A 43 7.26 -7.24 -9.62
C GLU A 43 6.15 -7.10 -10.66
N GLU A 44 6.27 -7.81 -11.79
CA GLU A 44 5.27 -7.86 -12.86
C GLU A 44 3.93 -8.42 -12.39
N GLU A 45 3.95 -9.49 -11.59
CA GLU A 45 2.73 -10.07 -11.01
C GLU A 45 2.06 -9.12 -10.02
N VAL A 46 2.85 -8.40 -9.22
CA VAL A 46 2.32 -7.39 -8.28
C VAL A 46 1.72 -6.22 -9.04
N GLU A 47 2.37 -5.75 -10.10
CA GLU A 47 1.81 -4.69 -10.96
C GLU A 47 0.50 -5.11 -11.62
N GLU A 48 0.44 -6.31 -12.20
CA GLU A 48 -0.76 -6.81 -12.84
C GLU A 48 -1.90 -6.97 -11.82
N ALA A 49 -1.60 -7.51 -10.63
CA ALA A 49 -2.55 -7.62 -9.54
C ALA A 49 -3.06 -6.25 -9.08
N CYS A 50 -2.20 -5.24 -8.97
CA CYS A 50 -2.61 -3.88 -8.65
C CYS A 50 -3.54 -3.30 -9.72
N ARG A 51 -3.24 -3.49 -11.02
CA ARG A 51 -4.09 -3.03 -12.13
C ARG A 51 -5.45 -3.73 -12.14
N ARG A 52 -5.49 -5.02 -11.86
CA ARG A 52 -6.74 -5.79 -11.73
C ARG A 52 -7.60 -5.30 -10.58
N LEU A 53 -6.99 -5.09 -9.41
CA LEU A 53 -7.66 -4.57 -8.22
C LEU A 53 -8.16 -3.13 -8.40
N GLU A 54 -7.42 -2.31 -9.14
CA GLU A 54 -7.86 -0.97 -9.56
C GLU A 54 -9.06 -1.05 -10.52
N GLY A 55 -9.00 -1.94 -11.52
CA GLY A 55 -10.13 -2.20 -12.43
C GLY A 55 -11.40 -2.72 -11.74
N MET A 56 -11.23 -3.42 -10.61
CA MET A 56 -12.34 -3.86 -9.74
C MET A 56 -12.84 -2.77 -8.78
N GLY A 57 -12.22 -1.58 -8.76
CA GLY A 57 -12.56 -0.49 -7.85
C GLY A 57 -12.21 -0.76 -6.39
N LEU A 58 -11.29 -1.69 -6.11
CA LEU A 58 -10.80 -2.00 -4.77
C LEU A 58 -9.56 -1.18 -4.40
N LEU A 59 -8.74 -0.84 -5.40
CA LEU A 59 -7.62 0.09 -5.26
C LEU A 59 -7.86 1.36 -6.06
N GLU A 60 -7.22 2.44 -5.63
CA GLU A 60 -7.10 3.68 -6.38
C GLU A 60 -5.63 4.03 -6.58
N GLY A 61 -5.24 4.26 -7.84
CA GLY A 61 -3.90 4.73 -8.19
C GLY A 61 -3.76 6.23 -8.00
N TYR A 62 -2.83 6.65 -7.15
CA TYR A 62 -2.43 8.03 -7.00
C TYR A 62 -1.17 8.31 -7.83
N ARG A 63 -1.34 9.11 -8.90
CA ARG A 63 -0.26 9.57 -9.80
C ARG A 63 0.18 11.02 -9.53
N GLY A 64 -0.10 11.54 -8.34
CA GLY A 64 0.21 12.92 -7.98
C GLY A 64 1.52 13.06 -7.18
N ASN A 65 2.01 14.30 -7.07
CA ASN A 65 2.88 14.69 -5.96
C ASN A 65 2.02 14.58 -4.70
N LEU A 66 2.29 13.61 -3.80
CA LEU A 66 1.57 13.50 -2.52
C LEU A 66 1.65 14.86 -1.85
N LYS A 67 0.55 15.62 -1.94
CA LYS A 67 0.54 17.05 -1.68
C LYS A 67 0.99 17.22 -0.24
N GLY A 68 2.20 17.75 -0.05
CA GLY A 68 2.64 18.24 1.24
C GLY A 68 1.65 19.30 1.67
N LEU A 69 0.67 18.92 2.49
CA LEU A 69 -0.13 19.90 3.19
C LEU A 69 0.88 20.70 4.02
N ALA A 70 1.06 21.97 3.65
CA ALA A 70 1.74 22.90 4.51
C ALA A 70 0.95 22.91 5.83
N THR A 71 1.54 22.40 6.91
CA THR A 71 1.03 22.71 8.24
C THR A 71 1.18 24.21 8.38
N SER A 72 0.07 24.95 8.29
CA SER A 72 0.00 26.41 8.30
C SER A 72 0.56 27.07 9.57
N SER A 73 1.17 26.30 10.47
CA SER A 73 1.64 26.74 11.78
C SER A 73 2.94 26.06 12.21
N ILE A 74 3.96 26.01 11.35
CA ILE A 74 5.34 25.70 11.77
C ILE A 74 6.26 26.81 11.30
N LYS A 75 6.94 27.44 12.26
CA LYS A 75 7.81 28.60 12.07
C LYS A 75 8.98 28.30 11.11
N PRO A 76 9.34 29.21 10.18
CA PRO A 76 10.31 28.95 9.11
C PRO A 76 11.69 28.43 9.54
N TRP A 77 12.19 28.86 10.70
CA TRP A 77 13.50 28.44 11.24
C TRP A 77 13.48 27.06 11.92
N LEU A 78 12.29 26.54 12.26
CA LEU A 78 12.14 25.17 12.75
C LEU A 78 12.14 24.15 11.61
N LYS A 79 12.13 24.61 10.35
CA LYS A 79 12.27 23.81 9.13
C LYS A 79 13.73 23.38 8.92
N VAL A 80 14.38 22.91 9.98
CA VAL A 80 15.62 22.12 9.87
C VAL A 80 15.23 20.82 9.16
N LYS A 81 16.02 20.39 8.16
CA LYS A 81 15.80 19.20 7.31
C LYS A 81 15.30 17.98 8.12
N ARG A 82 14.00 17.92 8.40
CA ARG A 82 13.35 16.67 8.77
C ARG A 82 13.60 15.80 7.55
N ARG A 83 14.15 14.60 7.77
CA ARG A 83 14.30 13.58 6.73
C ARG A 83 12.93 13.43 6.10
N ASN A 84 12.72 14.09 4.96
CA ASN A 84 11.41 14.26 4.37
C ASN A 84 10.93 12.85 4.02
N PRO A 85 9.87 12.32 4.66
CA PRO A 85 9.23 11.12 4.14
C PRO A 85 8.69 11.39 2.71
N ASP A 86 8.65 12.66 2.29
CA ASP A 86 8.33 13.16 0.95
C ASP A 86 9.37 12.80 -0.14
N ARG A 87 10.48 12.12 0.18
CA ARG A 87 11.26 11.39 -0.84
C ARG A 87 10.64 10.00 -1.06
N LYS A 88 9.33 9.99 -1.36
CA LYS A 88 8.69 8.84 -2.00
C LYS A 88 9.15 8.88 -3.47
N GLY A 89 9.84 7.84 -3.92
CA GLY A 89 10.43 7.78 -5.26
C GLY A 89 9.38 7.95 -6.37
N PRO A 90 9.81 8.22 -7.62
CA PRO A 90 8.89 8.25 -8.75
C PRO A 90 8.12 6.91 -8.82
N GLY A 91 6.79 6.95 -8.89
CA GLY A 91 5.97 5.74 -8.98
C GLY A 91 4.49 5.97 -8.70
N ILE A 92 3.65 5.03 -9.16
CA ILE A 92 2.22 4.99 -8.87
C ILE A 92 2.04 4.39 -7.48
N TYR A 93 1.40 5.15 -6.58
CA TYR A 93 0.98 4.63 -5.28
C TYR A 93 -0.44 4.07 -5.37
N TYR A 94 -0.70 2.93 -4.75
CA TYR A 94 -2.05 2.40 -4.62
C TYR A 94 -2.54 2.54 -3.19
N ASP A 95 -3.75 3.09 -3.02
CA ASP A 95 -4.50 3.11 -1.76
C ASP A 95 -5.79 2.29 -1.91
N LEU A 96 -6.40 1.93 -0.79
CA LEU A 96 -7.69 1.24 -0.75
C LEU A 96 -8.83 2.24 -0.93
N THR A 97 -9.73 1.93 -1.85
CA THR A 97 -11.02 2.62 -1.92
C THR A 97 -11.88 2.30 -0.69
N LYS A 98 -13.02 2.99 -0.54
CA LYS A 98 -14.02 2.65 0.50
C LYS A 98 -14.42 1.17 0.46
N ASN A 99 -14.66 0.63 -0.73
CA ASN A 99 -15.00 -0.78 -0.92
C ASN A 99 -13.80 -1.69 -0.67
N GLY A 100 -12.62 -1.29 -1.14
CA GLY A 100 -11.34 -1.95 -0.86
C GLY A 100 -11.09 -2.15 0.62
N ARG A 101 -11.32 -1.12 1.45
CA ARG A 101 -11.14 -1.21 2.92
C ARG A 101 -12.02 -2.27 3.57
N TRP A 102 -13.27 -2.41 3.15
CA TRP A 102 -14.16 -3.44 3.68
C TRP A 102 -13.64 -4.84 3.38
N VAL A 103 -13.29 -5.09 2.10
CA VAL A 103 -12.78 -6.40 1.65
C VAL A 103 -11.42 -6.69 2.30
N ALA A 104 -10.51 -5.73 2.30
CA ALA A 104 -9.19 -5.87 2.88
C ALA A 104 -9.24 -6.11 4.39
N GLY A 105 -10.11 -5.40 5.12
CA GLY A 105 -10.28 -5.60 6.56
C GLY A 105 -10.84 -6.99 6.90
N TYR A 106 -11.76 -7.51 6.08
CA TYR A 106 -12.25 -8.88 6.20
C TYR A 106 -11.12 -9.90 5.98
N LEU A 107 -10.36 -9.75 4.89
CA LEU A 107 -9.24 -10.62 4.56
C LEU A 107 -8.15 -10.59 5.64
N TYR A 108 -7.77 -9.39 6.07
CA TYR A 108 -6.75 -9.19 7.09
C TYR A 108 -7.14 -9.89 8.39
N LYS A 109 -8.36 -9.67 8.88
CA LYS A 109 -8.83 -10.29 10.14
C LYS A 109 -8.98 -11.80 10.04
N ARG A 110 -9.38 -12.33 8.89
CA ARG A 110 -9.66 -13.76 8.72
C ARG A 110 -8.41 -14.59 8.45
N TYR A 111 -7.44 -14.04 7.71
CA TYR A 111 -6.30 -14.82 7.21
C TYR A 111 -4.93 -14.34 7.73
N PHE A 112 -4.80 -13.07 8.13
CA PHE A 112 -3.49 -12.46 8.43
C PHE A 112 -3.36 -11.91 9.85
N ARG A 113 -4.47 -11.72 10.58
CA ARG A 113 -4.46 -11.40 12.00
C ARG A 113 -4.00 -12.63 12.75
N LYS A 114 -2.71 -12.71 13.07
CA LYS A 114 -2.23 -13.67 14.06
C LYS A 114 -3.00 -13.44 15.37
N PRO A 115 -3.52 -14.48 16.03
CA PRO A 115 -3.84 -14.36 17.44
C PRO A 115 -2.52 -14.02 18.13
N GLN A 116 -2.43 -12.83 18.72
CA GLN A 116 -1.36 -12.57 19.67
C GLN A 116 -1.65 -13.44 20.89
N GLY A 117 -0.82 -14.47 21.07
CA GLY A 117 -0.64 -15.11 22.38
C GLY A 117 0.27 -14.26 23.25
#